data_AF-C5R8I5-F1
#
_entry.id   AF-C5R8I5-F1
#
_cell.length_a   1.000
_cell.length_b   1.000
_cell.length_c   1.000
_cell.angle_alpha   90.00
_cell.angle_beta   90.00
_cell.angle_gamma   90.00
#
_symmetry.space_group_name_H-M   'P 1'
#
loop_
_entity.id
_entity.type
_entity.pdbx_description
1 polymer ?
#
loop_
_entity_poly.entity_id
_entity_poly.type
_entity_poly.pdbx_seq_one_letter_code
_entity_poly.pdbx_strand_id
1 'polypeptide(L)'
;MEYAVVYDMIGQYIVPTITKWSGNGNNDQLYKTFEGAVDIIALRLATDEKIGYDAWVRDDALATGIASAYRVQFGQEYFGMALLPQVGTGIVVLGVDEAGQTFGLTLEQAQEVKDNLVVEKWPAINND
;
A
#
# COMPACT_ATOMS: atom_id res chain seq x y z
N MET A 1 -13.46 15.47 2.30
CA MET A 1 -12.23 15.15 3.06
C MET A 1 -11.73 13.85 2.51
N GLU A 2 -10.46 13.80 2.16
CA GLU A 2 -9.85 12.64 1.51
C GLU A 2 -9.03 11.82 2.52
N TYR A 3 -8.83 10.55 2.20
CA TYR A 3 -8.20 9.57 3.06
C TYR A 3 -7.17 8.72 2.30
N ALA A 4 -6.32 8.04 3.05
CA ALA A 4 -5.48 6.97 2.55
C ALA A 4 -5.55 5.81 3.54
N VAL A 5 -5.27 4.60 3.06
CA VAL A 5 -5.04 3.46 3.97
C VAL A 5 -3.54 3.25 4.07
N VAL A 6 -3.01 3.47 5.27
CA VAL A 6 -1.58 3.36 5.57
C VAL A 6 -1.35 2.05 6.31
N TYR A 7 -0.41 1.24 5.84
CA TYR A 7 -0.01 -0.01 6.45
C TYR A 7 1.36 0.18 7.11
N ASP A 8 1.33 0.40 8.42
CA ASP A 8 2.54 0.55 9.22
C ASP A 8 3.07 -0.81 9.67
N MET A 9 4.39 -0.95 9.55
CA MET A 9 5.13 -2.14 9.94
C MET A 9 5.61 -1.96 11.38
N ILE A 10 5.32 -2.93 12.25
CA ILE A 10 5.80 -2.99 13.63
C ILE A 10 6.40 -4.38 13.87
N GLY A 11 7.69 -4.52 13.56
CA GLY A 11 8.40 -5.79 13.57
C GLY A 11 7.88 -6.72 12.49
N GLN A 12 7.06 -7.70 12.87
CA GLN A 12 6.41 -8.64 11.93
C GLN A 12 4.92 -8.36 11.73
N TYR A 13 4.37 -7.40 12.48
CA TYR A 13 2.96 -7.06 12.43
C TYR A 13 2.73 -5.91 11.45
N ILE A 14 1.54 -5.90 10.86
CA ILE A 14 1.08 -4.87 9.94
C ILE A 14 -0.18 -4.26 10.51
N VAL A 15 -0.21 -2.93 10.61
CA VAL A 15 -1.32 -2.19 11.20
C VAL A 15 -1.92 -1.26 10.15
N PRO A 16 -3.09 -1.62 9.57
CA PRO A 16 -3.78 -0.75 8.63
C PRO A 16 -4.57 0.36 9.34
N THR A 17 -4.25 1.61 9.00
CA THR A 17 -4.90 2.80 9.53
C THR A 17 -5.48 3.66 8.41
N ILE A 18 -6.74 4.09 8.57
CA ILE A 18 -7.35 5.09 7.69
C ILE A 18 -6.89 6.46 8.19
N THR A 19 -6.13 7.16 7.36
CA THR A 19 -5.49 8.44 7.70
C THR A 19 -6.05 9.52 6.80
N LYS A 20 -6.21 10.74 7.32
CA LYS A 20 -6.58 11.90 6.49
C LYS A 20 -5.46 12.16 5.48
N TRP A 21 -5.84 12.33 4.22
CA TRP A 21 -4.91 12.60 3.13
C TRP A 21 -5.15 14.00 2.58
N SER A 22 -4.07 14.70 2.25
CA SER A 22 -4.12 16.11 1.84
C SER A 22 -3.09 16.38 0.75
N GLY A 23 -3.47 16.16 -0.50
CA GLY A 23 -2.59 16.46 -1.63
C GLY A 23 -3.21 16.07 -2.96
N ASN A 24 -3.45 17.06 -3.82
CA ASN A 24 -3.78 16.84 -5.22
C ASN A 24 -2.44 16.64 -5.96
N GLY A 25 -2.03 15.41 -6.25
CA GLY A 25 -0.77 15.16 -6.98
C GLY A 25 0.36 14.58 -6.13
N ASN A 26 0.03 13.58 -5.34
CA ASN A 26 0.75 12.35 -5.02
C ASN A 26 2.24 12.31 -4.65
N ASN A 27 3.16 12.87 -5.42
CA ASN A 27 4.58 12.52 -5.20
C ASN A 27 5.14 13.13 -3.92
N ASP A 28 4.91 14.40 -3.64
CA ASP A 28 5.55 15.06 -2.48
C ASP A 28 5.08 14.52 -1.13
N GLN A 29 3.79 14.16 -1.00
CA GLN A 29 3.28 13.59 0.25
C GLN A 29 3.72 12.13 0.40
N LEU A 30 3.68 11.33 -0.68
CA LEU A 30 4.21 9.96 -0.65
C LEU A 30 5.71 9.93 -0.35
N TYR A 31 6.52 10.80 -0.98
CA TYR A 31 7.94 10.92 -0.70
C TYR A 31 8.23 11.30 0.75
N LYS A 32 7.45 12.23 1.33
CA LYS A 32 7.55 12.55 2.76
C LYS A 32 7.14 11.38 3.65
N THR A 33 6.15 10.59 3.23
CA THR A 33 5.66 9.45 4.00
C THR A 33 6.63 8.26 3.99
N PHE A 34 7.30 8.00 2.86
CA PHE A 34 8.19 6.86 2.71
C PHE A 34 9.67 7.18 3.00
N GLU A 35 10.07 8.45 2.93
CA GLU A 35 11.48 8.89 3.04
C GLU A 35 12.43 8.07 2.14
N GLY A 36 11.97 7.67 0.95
CA GLY A 36 12.64 6.66 0.13
C GLY A 36 12.02 6.44 -1.25
N ALA A 37 12.55 5.45 -1.95
CA ALA A 37 12.03 4.98 -3.24
C ALA A 37 10.69 4.25 -3.07
N VAL A 38 9.83 4.35 -4.08
CA VAL A 38 8.49 3.74 -4.08
C VAL A 38 8.23 3.00 -5.38
N ASP A 39 7.62 1.83 -5.24
CA ASP A 39 7.01 1.04 -6.31
C ASP A 39 5.49 1.12 -6.23
N ILE A 40 4.81 0.73 -7.32
CA ILE A 40 3.35 0.73 -7.40
C ILE A 40 2.86 -0.68 -7.74
N ILE A 41 1.89 -1.16 -6.96
CA ILE A 41 1.11 -2.34 -7.27
C ILE A 41 -0.33 -1.89 -7.55
N ALA A 42 -0.79 -2.08 -8.79
CA ALA A 42 -2.19 -1.84 -9.16
C ALA A 42 -3.07 -2.94 -8.57
N LEU A 43 -3.83 -2.62 -7.52
CA LEU A 43 -4.73 -3.55 -6.82
C LEU A 43 -6.07 -3.70 -7.55
N ARG A 44 -6.54 -2.64 -8.19
CA ARG A 44 -7.75 -2.64 -9.01
C ARG A 44 -7.64 -1.57 -10.08
N LEU A 45 -7.93 -1.92 -11.33
CA LEU A 45 -7.97 -0.94 -12.41
C LEU A 45 -9.19 -0.04 -12.29
N ALA A 46 -9.03 1.23 -12.67
CA ALA A 46 -10.15 2.13 -12.84
C ALA A 46 -11.00 1.70 -14.05
N THR A 47 -12.30 1.97 -13.95
CA THR A 47 -13.29 1.75 -15.00
C THR A 47 -14.28 2.91 -14.98
N ASP A 48 -15.09 3.05 -16.04
CA ASP A 48 -16.13 4.09 -16.16
C ASP A 48 -17.05 4.17 -14.93
N GLU A 49 -17.24 3.05 -14.22
CA GLU A 49 -18.15 2.93 -13.08
C GLU A 49 -17.45 2.95 -11.70
N LYS A 50 -16.14 2.71 -11.65
CA LYS A 50 -15.42 2.50 -10.39
C LYS A 50 -14.01 3.04 -10.44
N ILE A 51 -13.60 3.64 -9.33
CA ILE A 51 -12.23 4.04 -9.16
C ILE A 51 -11.28 2.85 -8.99
N GLY A 52 -10.07 2.97 -9.52
CA GLY A 52 -8.99 2.03 -9.27
C GLY A 52 -8.33 2.27 -7.91
N TYR A 53 -7.49 1.32 -7.50
CA TYR A 53 -6.66 1.42 -6.31
C TYR A 53 -5.22 1.05 -6.62
N ASP A 54 -4.30 1.92 -6.20
CA ASP A 54 -2.86 1.69 -6.27
C ASP A 54 -2.29 1.60 -4.86
N ALA A 55 -1.56 0.52 -4.59
CA ALA A 55 -0.70 0.40 -3.42
C ALA A 55 0.69 0.94 -3.77
N TRP A 56 1.05 2.04 -3.12
CA TRP A 56 2.40 2.60 -3.14
C TRP A 56 3.22 1.89 -2.08
N VAL A 57 4.33 1.30 -2.48
CA VAL A 57 5.11 0.37 -1.68
C VAL A 57 6.51 0.92 -1.53
N ARG A 58 7.04 0.94 -0.30
CA ARG A 58 8.42 1.34 -0.06
C ARG A 58 9.39 0.31 -0.66
N ASP A 59 10.19 0.71 -1.64
CA ASP A 59 11.09 -0.18 -2.41
C ASP A 59 12.56 -0.13 -1.94
N ASP A 60 12.96 0.89 -1.19
CA ASP A 60 14.34 0.98 -0.67
C ASP A 60 14.62 0.06 0.53
N ALA A 61 13.63 -0.72 1.00
CA ALA A 61 13.75 -1.58 2.17
C ALA A 61 14.90 -2.58 2.06
N LEU A 62 15.18 -3.11 0.87
CA LEU A 62 16.32 -3.98 0.61
C LEU A 62 17.66 -3.30 0.93
N ALA A 63 17.81 -2.03 0.57
CA ALA A 63 19.03 -1.26 0.79
C ALA A 63 19.27 -0.95 2.29
N THR A 64 18.21 -1.03 3.12
CA THR A 64 18.32 -0.85 4.57
C THR A 64 18.86 -2.08 5.30
N GLY A 65 18.88 -3.25 4.64
CA GLY A 65 19.28 -4.53 5.25
C GLY A 65 18.24 -5.12 6.22
N ILE A 66 17.07 -4.50 6.36
CA ILE A 66 16.02 -4.87 7.34
C ILE A 66 14.67 -4.99 6.61
N ALA A 67 14.62 -5.82 5.57
CA ALA A 67 13.40 -6.11 4.81
C ALA A 67 12.86 -7.51 5.11
N SER A 68 11.56 -7.71 4.90
CA SER A 68 10.92 -9.03 4.90
C SER A 68 9.95 -9.12 3.72
N ALA A 69 9.77 -10.33 3.20
CA ALA A 69 8.80 -10.58 2.13
C ALA A 69 7.38 -10.66 2.70
N TYR A 70 6.46 -9.99 2.03
CA TYR A 70 5.04 -10.00 2.34
C TYR A 70 4.24 -10.35 1.10
N ARG A 71 3.25 -11.22 1.28
CA ARG A 71 2.20 -11.50 0.31
C ARG A 71 1.25 -10.31 0.26
N VAL A 72 0.92 -9.84 -0.94
CA VAL A 72 -0.08 -8.79 -1.17
C VAL A 72 -1.25 -9.38 -1.97
N GLN A 73 -2.46 -9.27 -1.41
CA GLN A 73 -3.71 -9.76 -2.01
C GLN A 73 -4.81 -8.72 -1.84
N PHE A 74 -5.66 -8.54 -2.87
CA PHE A 74 -6.85 -7.70 -2.77
C PHE A 74 -8.09 -8.53 -3.10
N GLY A 75 -8.99 -8.69 -2.14
CA GLY A 75 -10.10 -9.63 -2.26
C GLY A 75 -9.59 -11.06 -2.44
N GLN A 76 -9.88 -11.68 -3.59
CA GLN A 76 -9.42 -13.04 -3.93
C GLN A 76 -8.19 -13.05 -4.86
N GLU A 77 -7.74 -11.88 -5.31
CA GLU A 77 -6.68 -11.78 -6.31
C GLU A 77 -5.31 -11.62 -5.65
N TYR A 78 -4.34 -12.40 -6.11
CA TYR A 78 -2.94 -12.31 -5.70
C TYR A 78 -2.17 -11.41 -6.66
N PHE A 79 -1.57 -10.35 -6.12
CA PHE A 79 -0.86 -9.35 -6.90
C PHE A 79 0.65 -9.53 -6.87
N GLY A 80 1.20 -10.14 -5.82
CA GLY A 80 2.62 -10.42 -5.76
C GLY A 80 3.20 -10.44 -4.36
N MET A 81 4.52 -10.41 -4.32
CA MET A 81 5.29 -10.21 -3.10
C MET A 81 5.86 -8.80 -3.06
N ALA A 82 5.79 -8.16 -1.91
CA ALA A 82 6.48 -6.91 -1.62
C ALA A 82 7.57 -7.15 -0.58
N LEU A 83 8.72 -6.48 -0.73
CA LEU A 83 9.76 -6.46 0.28
C LEU A 83 9.59 -5.20 1.12
N LEU A 84 9.05 -5.35 2.32
CA LEU A 84 8.70 -4.23 3.19
C LEU A 84 9.71 -4.08 4.33
N PRO A 85 9.90 -2.86 4.85
CA PRO A 85 10.71 -2.66 6.05
C PRO A 85 10.08 -3.39 7.26
N GLN A 86 10.88 -3.68 8.28
CA GLN A 86 10.34 -4.21 9.54
C GLN A 86 9.68 -3.11 10.41
N VAL A 87 10.00 -1.83 10.20
CA VAL A 87 9.47 -0.71 10.99
C VAL A 87 9.13 0.48 10.09
N GLY A 88 8.03 1.16 10.40
CA GLY A 88 7.58 2.37 9.71
C GLY A 88 6.60 2.10 8.58
N THR A 89 6.29 3.11 7.78
CA THR A 89 5.32 3.00 6.69
C THR A 89 5.83 2.08 5.59
N GLY A 90 5.12 0.97 5.36
CA GLY A 90 5.45 0.01 4.30
C GLY A 90 4.62 0.22 3.04
N ILE A 91 3.32 0.48 3.19
CA ILE A 91 2.37 0.66 2.09
C ILE A 91 1.41 1.83 2.36
N VAL A 92 1.07 2.57 1.31
CA VAL A 92 -0.01 3.57 1.31
C VAL A 92 -0.91 3.29 0.12
N VAL A 93 -2.21 3.17 0.34
CA VAL A 93 -3.19 2.92 -0.73
C VAL A 93 -4.00 4.17 -1.02
N LEU A 94 -4.09 4.50 -2.31
CA LEU A 94 -4.78 5.67 -2.84
C LEU A 94 -5.66 5.29 -4.03
N GLY A 95 -6.57 6.18 -4.41
CA GLY A 95 -7.45 6.01 -5.56
C GLY A 95 -6.75 6.44 -6.83
N VAL A 96 -7.01 5.75 -7.95
CA VAL A 96 -6.48 6.10 -9.27
C VAL A 96 -7.60 6.12 -10.29
N ASP A 97 -7.66 7.16 -11.13
CA ASP A 97 -8.62 7.26 -12.22
C ASP A 97 -8.13 6.59 -13.51
N GLU A 98 -8.95 6.61 -14.55
CA GLU A 98 -8.63 6.00 -15.85
C GLU A 98 -7.46 6.66 -16.57
N ALA A 99 -7.15 7.91 -16.23
CA ALA A 99 -5.99 8.61 -16.76
C ALA A 99 -4.70 8.27 -15.99
N GLY A 100 -4.79 7.44 -14.94
CA GLY A 100 -3.68 7.12 -14.05
C GLY A 100 -3.39 8.23 -13.04
N GLN A 101 -4.29 9.20 -12.89
CA GLN A 101 -4.13 10.24 -11.87
C GLN A 101 -4.52 9.69 -10.51
N THR A 102 -3.62 9.82 -9.56
CA THR A 102 -3.84 9.35 -8.20
C THR A 102 -4.32 10.46 -7.27
N PHE A 103 -5.19 10.11 -6.33
CA PHE A 103 -5.83 11.01 -5.38
C PHE A 103 -6.25 10.29 -4.10
N GLY A 104 -6.64 11.06 -3.08
CA GLY A 104 -7.09 10.49 -1.81
C GLY A 104 -8.50 9.88 -1.89
N LEU A 105 -8.70 8.80 -1.14
CA LEU A 105 -9.92 8.02 -1.09
C LEU A 105 -11.07 8.76 -0.37
N THR A 106 -12.31 8.41 -0.70
CA THR A 106 -13.43 8.63 0.22
C THR A 106 -13.31 7.72 1.44
N LEU A 107 -14.04 8.01 2.52
CA LEU A 107 -14.02 7.15 3.71
C LEU A 107 -14.52 5.72 3.39
N GLU A 108 -15.55 5.61 2.55
CA GLU A 108 -16.12 4.33 2.11
C GLU A 108 -15.09 3.52 1.31
N GLN A 109 -14.37 4.17 0.38
CA GLN A 109 -13.30 3.53 -0.38
C GLN A 109 -12.11 3.12 0.50
N ALA A 110 -11.75 3.94 1.49
CA ALA A 110 -10.70 3.60 2.44
C ALA A 110 -11.09 2.40 3.32
N GLN A 111 -12.36 2.31 3.71
CA GLN A 111 -12.86 1.16 4.45
C GLN A 111 -12.86 -0.10 3.57
N GLU A 112 -13.32 0.01 2.32
CA GLU A 112 -13.28 -1.09 1.35
C GLU A 112 -11.85 -1.62 1.17
N VAL A 113 -10.88 -0.72 1.01
CA VAL A 113 -9.46 -1.12 0.90
C VAL A 113 -9.00 -1.85 2.15
N LYS A 114 -9.31 -1.32 3.34
CA LYS A 114 -8.91 -1.94 4.62
C LYS A 114 -9.52 -3.33 4.82
N ASP A 115 -10.74 -3.55 4.32
CA ASP A 115 -11.45 -4.81 4.47
C ASP A 115 -10.99 -5.88 3.46
N ASN A 116 -10.45 -5.47 2.31
CA ASN A 116 -10.11 -6.38 1.20
C ASN A 116 -8.61 -6.55 0.96
N LEU A 117 -7.77 -5.59 1.34
CA LEU A 117 -6.32 -5.71 1.17
C LEU A 117 -5.71 -6.51 2.31
N VAL A 118 -5.19 -7.68 1.97
CA VAL A 118 -4.45 -8.56 2.87
C VAL A 118 -2.97 -8.42 2.56
N VAL A 119 -2.22 -7.99 3.57
CA VAL A 119 -0.76 -7.93 3.55
C VAL A 119 -0.25 -8.81 4.69
N GLU A 120 0.42 -9.91 4.35
CA GLU A 120 0.81 -10.93 5.33
C GLU A 120 2.25 -11.35 5.09
N LYS A 121 2.99 -11.56 6.17
CA LYS A 121 4.38 -11.97 6.08
C LYS A 121 4.46 -13.32 5.35
N TRP A 122 5.28 -13.38 4.31
CA TRP A 122 5.52 -14.64 3.61
C TRP A 122 6.18 -15.62 4.59
N PRO A 123 5.65 -16.83 4.77
CA PRO A 123 6.21 -17.78 5.71
C PRO A 123 7.66 -18.08 5.31
N ALA A 124 8.57 -18.05 6.27
CA ALA A 124 9.87 -18.67 6.09
C ALA A 124 9.61 -20.16 5.84
N ILE A 125 10.06 -20.69 4.70
CA ILE A 125 10.10 -22.13 4.53
C ILE A 125 11.20 -22.62 5.47
N ASN A 126 10.80 -23.16 6.62
CA ASN A 126 11.70 -23.96 7.43
C ASN A 126 11.92 -25.26 6.64
N ASN A 127 13.04 -25.32 5.91
CA ASN A 127 13.56 -26.58 5.42
C ASN A 127 14.21 -27.28 6.62
N ASP A 128 13.38 -27.94 7.45
CA ASP A 128 13.86 -28.94 8.41
C ASP A 128 14.31 -30.21 7.67
#